data_AF-A0A1G9H3L4-F1
#
_entry.id   AF-A0A1G9H3L4-F1
#
_cell.length_a   1.000
_cell.length_b   1.000
_cell.length_c   1.000
_cell.angle_alpha   90.00
_cell.angle_beta   90.00
_cell.angle_gamma   90.00
#
_symmetry.space_group_name_H-M   'P 1'
#
loop_
_entity.id
_entity.type
_entity.pdbx_description
1 polymer ?
#
loop_
_entity_poly.entity_id
_entity_poly.type
_entity_poly.pdbx_seq_one_letter_code
_entity_poly.pdbx_strand_id
1 'polypeptide(L)'
;MARTSSAVLAALLAAAPLAGAFAQAPAEQTPAPVTAPAAEGAAAPAETAPAAEAPAPAEAPATAEAPAPAASDTAAPAQPAGTAQPAAPAQSAGTAPAQTPAQDQVGSYYTKSTHGDWQLRCLRTQDGKDPCELYQLLRDDQQTPVAEISVVPFSGEAAAIMNFVAPLETNLEAGMGLQIDAGKNNRYPFMVCAPIGCVSRIGMSQAELDSFKRGSKATVSLLPFGGTMEENLVRLNVSLSGFTAGFDELVKVLEAAK
;
A
#
# COMPACT_ATOMS: atom_id res chain seq x y z
N MET A 1 -36.93 56.54 34.89
CA MET A 1 -37.71 55.90 33.81
C MET A 1 -37.45 54.39 33.93
N ALA A 2 -38.09 53.61 34.80
CA ALA A 2 -39.51 53.28 34.96
C ALA A 2 -40.13 52.55 33.76
N ARG A 3 -40.19 51.20 33.82
CA ARG A 3 -41.33 50.29 33.58
C ARG A 3 -40.79 48.83 33.46
N THR A 4 -40.96 47.91 34.44
CA THR A 4 -42.18 47.11 34.82
C THR A 4 -42.64 46.20 33.66
N SER A 5 -42.88 44.88 33.75
CA SER A 5 -43.53 44.05 34.79
C SER A 5 -43.45 42.54 34.46
N SER A 6 -43.37 41.71 35.52
CA SER A 6 -44.21 40.52 35.90
C SER A 6 -44.49 39.38 34.89
N ALA A 7 -44.65 38.09 35.25
CA ALA A 7 -44.99 37.39 36.50
C ALA A 7 -44.43 35.94 36.45
N VAL A 8 -43.80 35.38 37.49
CA VAL A 8 -44.38 34.54 38.57
C VAL A 8 -45.28 33.38 38.07
N LEU A 9 -44.79 32.14 38.17
CA LEU A 9 -45.53 31.09 38.87
C LEU A 9 -44.55 30.04 39.43
N ALA A 10 -44.64 29.85 40.74
CA ALA A 10 -43.93 28.86 41.51
C ALA A 10 -44.78 27.60 41.70
N ALA A 11 -44.07 26.50 41.93
CA ALA A 11 -44.47 25.30 42.68
C ALA A 11 -45.52 24.35 42.06
N LEU A 12 -45.14 23.09 41.92
CA LEU A 12 -45.76 22.00 42.67
C LEU A 12 -44.86 20.76 42.72
N LEU A 13 -44.72 20.25 43.94
CA LEU A 13 -44.03 19.03 44.31
C LEU A 13 -44.75 17.80 43.74
N ALA A 14 -43.97 16.80 43.30
CA ALA A 14 -44.32 15.40 43.54
C ALA A 14 -43.03 14.57 43.60
N ALA A 15 -42.83 13.98 44.77
CA ALA A 15 -41.75 13.06 45.08
C ALA A 15 -42.16 11.60 44.77
N ALA A 16 -41.13 10.75 44.72
CA ALA A 16 -41.14 9.31 45.02
C ALA A 16 -41.29 8.33 43.81
N PRO A 17 -40.79 7.08 43.94
CA PRO A 17 -39.75 6.55 43.07
C PRO A 17 -40.17 5.27 42.35
N LEU A 18 -39.48 4.89 41.28
CA LEU A 18 -39.48 3.52 40.79
C LEU A 18 -38.05 3.03 40.65
N ALA A 19 -37.66 2.26 41.66
CA ALA A 19 -36.57 1.31 41.60
C ALA A 19 -36.81 0.34 40.43
N GLY A 20 -35.85 0.26 39.52
CA GLY A 20 -35.77 -0.73 38.47
C GLY A 20 -34.31 -1.12 38.32
N ALA A 21 -33.93 -2.16 39.05
CA ALA A 21 -32.59 -2.72 39.05
C ALA A 21 -32.26 -3.37 37.70
N PHE A 22 -31.24 -2.86 37.02
CA PHE A 22 -30.43 -3.63 36.08
C PHE A 22 -28.97 -3.46 36.48
N ALA A 23 -28.58 -4.20 37.52
CA ALA A 23 -27.18 -4.46 37.83
C ALA A 23 -26.64 -5.39 36.73
N GLN A 24 -25.90 -4.83 35.78
CA GLN A 24 -25.04 -5.62 34.90
C GLN A 24 -23.73 -5.86 35.65
N ALA A 25 -23.56 -7.09 36.12
CA ALA A 25 -22.31 -7.57 36.69
C ALA A 25 -21.19 -7.53 35.62
N PRO A 26 -19.95 -7.18 35.99
CA PRO A 26 -18.81 -7.39 35.12
C PRO A 26 -18.54 -8.90 35.02
N ALA A 27 -18.53 -9.43 33.80
CA ALA A 27 -18.00 -10.75 33.52
C ALA A 27 -16.46 -10.69 33.69
N GLU A 28 -15.98 -11.05 34.87
CA GLU A 28 -14.60 -11.48 35.06
C GLU A 28 -14.37 -12.75 34.24
N GLN A 29 -13.76 -12.59 33.07
CA GLN A 29 -13.19 -13.70 32.32
C GLN A 29 -11.88 -14.11 33.00
N THR A 30 -11.96 -15.09 33.89
CA THR A 30 -10.80 -15.86 34.35
C THR A 30 -10.38 -16.82 33.24
N PRO A 31 -9.18 -16.71 32.65
CA PRO A 31 -8.66 -17.77 31.80
C PRO A 31 -8.24 -18.96 32.66
N ALA A 32 -8.80 -20.14 32.36
CA ALA A 32 -8.37 -21.41 32.94
C ALA A 32 -6.91 -21.73 32.57
N PRO A 33 -6.12 -22.36 33.45
CA PRO A 33 -4.76 -22.77 33.13
C PRO A 33 -4.80 -23.95 32.15
N VAL A 34 -4.31 -23.71 30.93
CA VAL A 34 -4.06 -24.78 29.96
C VAL A 34 -2.86 -25.57 30.45
N THR A 35 -3.15 -26.78 30.95
CA THR A 35 -2.17 -27.76 31.37
C THR A 35 -1.50 -28.33 30.11
N ALA A 36 -0.19 -28.11 29.99
CA ALA A 36 0.64 -28.76 28.97
C ALA A 36 0.74 -30.26 29.26
N PRO A 37 0.50 -31.16 28.29
CA PRO A 37 0.91 -32.54 28.44
C PRO A 37 2.42 -32.65 28.23
N ALA A 38 3.04 -33.35 29.18
CA ALA A 38 4.44 -33.71 29.20
C ALA A 38 4.81 -34.62 28.02
N ALA A 39 6.06 -34.50 27.61
CA ALA A 39 6.74 -35.42 26.71
C ALA A 39 6.91 -36.78 27.39
N GLU A 40 6.47 -37.84 26.71
CA GLU A 40 6.93 -39.21 26.91
C GLU A 40 7.34 -39.77 25.56
N GLY A 41 8.61 -40.13 25.45
CA GLY A 41 9.16 -40.80 24.29
C GLY A 41 8.86 -42.29 24.32
N ALA A 42 8.80 -42.90 23.14
CA ALA A 42 9.26 -44.26 22.93
C ALA A 42 9.32 -44.57 21.42
N ALA A 43 10.49 -45.05 21.01
CA ALA A 43 10.74 -46.14 20.08
C ALA A 43 10.15 -46.09 18.65
N ALA A 44 11.09 -46.09 17.70
CA ALA A 44 10.94 -46.63 16.35
C ALA A 44 10.37 -48.06 16.36
N PRO A 45 9.77 -48.48 15.24
CA PRO A 45 10.52 -49.37 14.37
C PRO A 45 10.56 -48.91 12.90
N ALA A 46 11.63 -49.33 12.25
CA ALA A 46 11.78 -49.33 10.81
C ALA A 46 10.80 -50.34 10.18
N GLU A 47 10.10 -49.96 9.12
CA GLU A 47 9.58 -50.92 8.16
C GLU A 47 9.46 -50.30 6.75
N THR A 48 10.42 -50.71 5.93
CA THR A 48 10.28 -51.20 4.55
C THR A 48 9.65 -50.29 3.47
N ALA A 49 10.53 -49.82 2.59
CA ALA A 49 10.23 -49.34 1.24
C ALA A 49 9.80 -50.49 0.30
N PRO A 50 8.96 -50.18 -0.70
CA PRO A 50 9.12 -50.68 -2.06
C PRO A 50 9.42 -49.47 -2.97
N ALA A 51 10.58 -49.41 -3.64
CA ALA A 51 10.87 -50.10 -4.89
C ALA A 51 9.91 -49.71 -6.03
N ALA A 52 10.37 -48.72 -6.80
CA ALA A 52 10.24 -48.51 -8.24
C ALA A 52 9.10 -49.22 -9.01
N GLU A 53 8.31 -48.41 -9.72
CA GLU A 53 8.03 -48.71 -11.13
C GLU A 53 7.74 -47.43 -11.91
N ALA A 54 8.58 -47.14 -12.90
CA ALA A 54 8.35 -46.15 -13.94
C ALA A 54 7.83 -46.89 -15.18
N PRO A 55 6.88 -46.33 -15.94
CA PRO A 55 6.75 -46.67 -17.35
C PRO A 55 7.33 -45.55 -18.22
N ALA A 56 8.37 -45.90 -18.96
CA ALA A 56 8.85 -45.19 -20.13
C ALA A 56 8.00 -45.58 -21.38
N PRO A 57 8.15 -44.88 -22.52
CA PRO A 57 7.09 -44.61 -23.49
C PRO A 57 7.00 -45.61 -24.65
N ALA A 58 5.84 -45.63 -25.31
CA ALA A 58 5.59 -46.19 -26.65
C ALA A 58 4.36 -45.46 -27.21
N GLU A 59 4.17 -45.15 -28.50
CA GLU A 59 4.94 -45.24 -29.73
C GLU A 59 4.22 -44.31 -30.73
N ALA A 60 4.95 -43.80 -31.72
CA ALA A 60 4.38 -43.06 -32.85
C ALA A 60 3.54 -43.97 -33.77
N PRO A 61 2.77 -43.38 -34.69
CA PRO A 61 3.21 -43.52 -36.08
C PRO A 61 3.14 -42.22 -36.90
N ALA A 62 4.13 -42.06 -37.78
CA ALA A 62 4.07 -41.28 -39.02
C ALA A 62 3.06 -41.96 -39.99
N THR A 63 2.46 -41.37 -41.02
CA THR A 63 2.98 -40.52 -42.10
C THR A 63 1.77 -40.09 -42.96
N ALA A 64 2.00 -39.17 -43.91
CA ALA A 64 1.22 -38.87 -45.12
C ALA A 64 0.10 -37.81 -44.94
N GLU A 65 -0.10 -36.82 -45.82
CA GLU A 65 0.59 -36.31 -47.01
C GLU A 65 -0.08 -34.95 -47.31
N ALA A 66 0.64 -34.03 -47.94
CA ALA A 66 0.10 -32.75 -48.40
C ALA A 66 -0.95 -32.94 -49.53
N PRO A 67 -1.80 -31.93 -49.79
CA PRO A 67 -1.39 -30.98 -50.83
C PRO A 67 -1.78 -29.51 -50.58
N ALA A 68 -0.91 -28.60 -51.03
CA ALA A 68 -1.27 -27.24 -51.45
C ALA A 68 -1.98 -27.31 -52.83
N PRO A 69 -2.85 -26.35 -53.23
CA PRO A 69 -2.47 -24.96 -53.59
C PRO A 69 -3.52 -23.96 -53.03
N ALA A 70 -3.44 -22.64 -53.13
CA ALA A 70 -3.00 -21.78 -54.22
C ALA A 70 -2.67 -20.38 -53.70
N ALA A 71 -1.74 -19.75 -54.42
CA ALA A 71 -1.41 -18.34 -54.32
C ALA A 71 -2.62 -17.45 -54.66
N SER A 72 -2.69 -16.31 -54.00
CA SER A 72 -3.40 -15.14 -54.52
C SER A 72 -2.46 -13.96 -54.38
N ASP A 73 -1.76 -13.69 -55.49
CA ASP A 73 -1.23 -12.39 -55.84
C ASP A 73 -2.34 -11.34 -55.72
N THR A 74 -2.11 -10.28 -54.97
CA THR A 74 -2.76 -9.01 -55.24
C THR A 74 -1.76 -7.90 -55.03
N ALA A 75 -1.43 -7.28 -56.16
CA ALA A 75 -0.47 -6.23 -56.35
C ALA A 75 -0.86 -4.94 -55.60
N ALA A 76 0.18 -4.26 -55.13
CA ALA A 76 0.14 -2.86 -54.76
C ALA A 76 -0.20 -1.97 -55.97
N PRO A 77 -1.01 -0.92 -55.80
CA PRO A 77 -0.93 0.27 -56.62
C PRO A 77 -0.07 1.32 -55.92
N ALA A 78 0.99 1.72 -56.62
CA ALA A 78 1.75 2.93 -56.34
C ALA A 78 1.06 4.17 -56.94
N GLN A 79 1.44 5.32 -56.37
CA GLN A 79 1.34 6.72 -56.86
C GLN A 79 0.08 7.53 -56.49
N PRO A 80 0.18 8.89 -56.38
CA PRO A 80 1.34 9.77 -56.64
C PRO A 80 1.74 10.71 -55.49
N ALA A 81 2.98 11.20 -55.58
CA ALA A 81 3.44 12.39 -54.89
C ALA A 81 2.83 13.66 -55.53
N GLY A 82 2.48 14.64 -54.69
CA GLY A 82 2.47 16.06 -55.06
C GLY A 82 1.10 16.73 -55.16
N THR A 83 0.69 17.39 -54.08
CA THR A 83 0.02 18.70 -54.14
C THR A 83 0.44 19.53 -52.93
N ALA A 84 1.12 20.65 -53.19
CA ALA A 84 1.48 21.65 -52.19
C ALA A 84 0.20 22.27 -51.58
N GLN A 85 0.08 22.20 -50.26
CA GLN A 85 -0.98 22.87 -49.50
C GLN A 85 -0.56 24.32 -49.21
N PRO A 86 -1.39 25.34 -49.48
CA PRO A 86 -1.08 26.74 -49.17
C PRO A 86 -0.90 26.98 -47.67
N ALA A 87 0.14 27.73 -47.31
CA ALA A 87 0.41 28.17 -45.94
C ALA A 87 -0.75 29.02 -45.41
N ALA A 88 -1.38 28.56 -44.33
CA ALA A 88 -2.33 29.35 -43.54
C ALA A 88 -1.57 30.30 -42.59
N PRO A 89 -2.10 31.50 -42.29
CA PRO A 89 -1.39 32.51 -41.51
C PRO A 89 -1.15 32.08 -40.06
N ALA A 90 0.06 32.37 -39.58
CA ALA A 90 0.47 32.16 -38.19
C ALA A 90 -0.49 32.85 -37.22
N GLN A 91 -1.18 32.06 -36.40
CA GLN A 91 -1.90 32.55 -35.24
C GLN A 91 -0.87 32.81 -34.14
N SER A 92 -0.84 34.05 -33.65
CA SER A 92 -0.01 34.47 -32.53
C SER A 92 -0.15 33.49 -31.37
N ALA A 93 0.95 32.82 -31.05
CA ALA A 93 1.10 32.07 -29.81
C ALA A 93 0.98 33.09 -28.65
N GLY A 94 -0.20 33.13 -28.03
CA GLY A 94 -0.34 33.74 -26.72
C GLY A 94 0.58 32.99 -25.76
N THR A 95 1.49 33.72 -25.13
CA THR A 95 2.35 33.22 -24.07
C THR A 95 1.47 32.64 -22.96
N ALA A 96 1.32 31.31 -22.94
CA ALA A 96 0.86 30.62 -21.74
C ALA A 96 1.88 30.94 -20.63
N PRO A 97 1.44 31.41 -19.44
CA PRO A 97 2.36 31.66 -18.36
C PRO A 97 3.10 30.37 -18.04
N ALA A 98 4.42 30.42 -18.13
CA ALA A 98 5.30 29.33 -17.70
C ALA A 98 4.98 29.02 -16.24
N GLN A 99 4.48 27.80 -15.99
CA GLN A 99 4.28 27.29 -14.65
C GLN A 99 5.67 27.12 -14.03
N THR A 100 6.06 28.04 -13.14
CA THR A 100 7.23 27.87 -12.29
C THR A 100 7.08 26.55 -11.52
N PRO A 101 8.11 25.70 -11.43
CA PRO A 101 8.04 24.49 -10.63
C PRO A 101 7.61 24.84 -9.21
N ALA A 102 6.55 24.19 -8.72
CA ALA A 102 5.92 24.47 -7.43
C ALA A 102 6.76 24.02 -6.22
N GLN A 103 8.09 24.08 -6.30
CA GLN A 103 9.00 23.47 -5.31
C GLN A 103 9.23 24.33 -4.05
N ASP A 104 8.77 25.58 -4.03
CA ASP A 104 8.94 26.50 -2.88
C ASP A 104 7.63 27.10 -2.36
N GLN A 105 6.48 26.55 -2.75
CA GLN A 105 5.19 27.05 -2.29
C GLN A 105 4.78 26.34 -0.99
N VAL A 106 4.12 27.06 -0.08
CA VAL A 106 3.46 26.44 1.09
C VAL A 106 2.51 25.34 0.59
N GLY A 107 2.54 24.17 1.24
CA GLY A 107 1.78 22.99 0.84
C GLY A 107 2.44 22.13 -0.23
N SER A 108 3.65 22.48 -0.68
CA SER A 108 4.46 21.61 -1.56
C SER A 108 5.39 20.70 -0.76
N TYR A 109 5.66 19.51 -1.29
CA TYR A 109 6.69 18.64 -0.77
C TYR A 109 8.07 18.98 -1.34
N TYR A 110 9.10 18.88 -0.52
CA TYR A 110 10.50 18.94 -0.95
C TYR A 110 11.32 17.84 -0.29
N THR A 111 12.38 17.38 -0.97
CA THR A 111 13.31 16.39 -0.43
C THR A 111 14.38 17.11 0.39
N LYS A 112 14.42 16.84 1.69
CA LYS A 112 15.41 17.40 2.62
C LYS A 112 16.75 16.66 2.52
N SER A 113 16.70 15.34 2.39
CA SER A 113 17.87 14.46 2.29
C SER A 113 17.49 13.13 1.63
N THR A 114 18.49 12.39 1.16
CA THR A 114 18.32 11.09 0.50
C THR A 114 19.26 10.07 1.14
N HIS A 115 18.75 8.88 1.45
CA HIS A 115 19.45 7.78 2.07
C HIS A 115 19.22 6.51 1.26
N GLY A 116 20.20 6.14 0.42
CA GLY A 116 20.00 5.03 -0.52
C GLY A 116 18.79 5.29 -1.40
N ASP A 117 17.80 4.40 -1.32
CA ASP A 117 16.57 4.48 -2.11
C ASP A 117 15.42 5.22 -1.39
N TRP A 118 15.69 5.79 -0.21
CA TRP A 118 14.71 6.53 0.58
C TRP A 118 14.98 8.02 0.55
N GLN A 119 13.91 8.81 0.51
CA GLN A 119 13.95 10.27 0.57
C GLN A 119 13.33 10.73 1.88
N LEU A 120 14.02 11.56 2.65
CA LEU A 120 13.39 12.32 3.72
C LEU A 120 12.69 13.50 3.06
N ARG A 121 11.36 13.43 2.98
CA ARG A 121 10.52 14.42 2.31
C ARG A 121 9.74 15.21 3.34
N CYS A 122 9.72 16.54 3.21
CA CYS A 122 9.01 17.43 4.13
C CYS A 122 7.97 18.24 3.39
N LEU A 123 6.86 18.55 4.07
CA LEU A 123 5.80 19.41 3.54
C LEU A 123 6.04 20.84 4.01
N ARG A 124 6.17 21.79 3.09
CA ARG A 124 6.41 23.19 3.44
C ARG A 124 5.18 23.80 4.15
N THR A 125 5.35 24.31 5.36
CA THR A 125 4.31 25.00 6.14
C THR A 125 4.58 26.51 6.23
N GLN A 126 3.58 27.27 6.70
CA GLN A 126 3.72 28.73 6.86
C GLN A 126 4.61 29.12 8.05
N ASP A 127 4.64 28.28 9.09
CA ASP A 127 5.38 28.51 10.33
C ASP A 127 6.83 27.97 10.28
N GLY A 128 7.22 27.35 9.16
CA GLY A 128 8.54 26.73 8.98
C GLY A 128 8.76 25.45 9.78
N LYS A 129 7.74 24.96 10.49
CA LYS A 129 7.75 23.67 11.19
C LYS A 129 7.25 22.56 10.26
N ASP A 130 8.01 22.34 9.19
CA ASP A 130 7.65 21.41 8.14
C ASP A 130 7.56 19.96 8.68
N PRO A 131 6.41 19.28 8.64
CA PRO A 131 6.34 17.86 8.97
C PRO A 131 7.04 17.07 7.87
N CYS A 132 7.78 16.05 8.29
CA CYS A 132 8.56 15.20 7.41
C CYS A 132 8.14 13.74 7.51
N GLU A 133 8.42 13.00 6.44
CA GLU A 133 8.21 11.56 6.32
C GLU A 133 9.38 10.93 5.55
N LEU A 134 9.62 9.64 5.76
CA LEU A 134 10.57 8.87 4.97
C LEU A 134 9.81 8.21 3.82
N TYR A 135 10.19 8.50 2.59
CA TYR A 135 9.40 8.22 1.39
C TYR A 135 10.17 7.36 0.38
N GLN A 136 9.46 6.44 -0.29
CA GLN A 136 9.95 5.73 -1.47
C GLN A 136 8.82 5.59 -2.50
N LEU A 137 9.14 5.92 -3.76
CA LEU A 137 8.28 5.66 -4.91
C LEU A 137 8.57 4.25 -5.44
N LEU A 138 7.55 3.40 -5.47
CA LEU A 138 7.65 2.04 -5.97
C LEU A 138 7.40 2.01 -7.47
N ARG A 139 8.23 1.21 -8.16
CA ARG A 139 8.17 1.04 -9.61
C ARG A 139 7.99 -0.43 -9.97
N ASP A 140 7.38 -0.66 -11.12
CA ASP A 140 7.34 -2.00 -11.73
C ASP A 140 8.67 -2.35 -12.42
N ASP A 141 8.71 -3.55 -13.02
CA ASP A 141 9.89 -4.05 -13.74
C ASP A 141 10.26 -3.18 -14.95
N GLN A 142 9.32 -2.40 -15.49
CA GLN A 142 9.54 -1.45 -16.58
C GLN A 142 9.97 -0.06 -16.08
N GLN A 143 10.22 0.08 -14.77
CA GLN A 143 10.55 1.34 -14.10
C GLN A 143 9.42 2.38 -14.15
N THR A 144 8.17 1.96 -14.34
CA THR A 144 7.00 2.83 -14.27
C THR A 144 6.58 3.05 -12.82
N PRO A 145 6.29 4.30 -12.38
CA PRO A 145 5.72 4.54 -11.05
C PRO A 145 4.37 3.82 -10.88
N VAL A 146 4.21 3.05 -9.80
CA VAL A 146 2.97 2.33 -9.51
C VAL A 146 2.37 2.72 -8.17
N ALA A 147 3.16 2.75 -7.11
CA ALA A 147 2.68 2.99 -5.75
C ALA A 147 3.70 3.76 -4.94
N GLU A 148 3.33 4.21 -3.76
CA GLU A 148 4.25 4.90 -2.85
C GLU A 148 4.10 4.40 -1.42
N ILE A 149 5.23 4.42 -0.69
CA ILE A 149 5.31 4.18 0.74
C ILE A 149 5.87 5.43 1.40
N SER A 150 5.23 5.86 2.49
CA SER A 150 5.84 6.77 3.45
C SER A 150 5.78 6.22 4.87
N VAL A 151 6.76 6.56 5.69
CA VAL A 151 6.88 6.10 7.07
C VAL A 151 7.17 7.29 7.97
N VAL A 152 6.47 7.36 9.10
CA VAL A 152 6.70 8.34 10.17
C VAL A 152 6.88 7.62 11.51
N PRO A 153 7.78 8.09 12.39
CA PRO A 153 7.89 7.55 13.74
C PRO A 153 6.60 7.83 14.52
N PHE A 154 6.25 6.92 15.43
CA PHE A 154 5.07 7.06 16.28
C PHE A 154 5.38 6.57 17.69
N SER A 155 4.71 7.18 18.67
CA SER A 155 4.82 6.79 20.07
C SER A 155 3.43 6.44 20.58
N GLY A 156 3.15 5.15 20.74
CA GLY A 156 1.87 4.63 21.19
C GLY A 156 1.87 3.10 21.12
N GLU A 157 0.75 2.52 20.68
CA GLU A 157 0.64 1.07 20.47
C GLU A 157 1.48 0.56 19.28
N ALA A 158 1.90 1.46 18.39
CA ALA A 158 2.80 1.18 17.26
C ALA A 158 4.12 1.95 17.40
N ALA A 159 5.20 1.40 16.82
CA ALA A 159 6.53 2.00 16.81
C ALA A 159 6.73 3.01 15.65
N ALA A 160 5.99 2.81 14.56
CA ALA A 160 5.94 3.71 13.41
C ALA A 160 4.59 3.56 12.71
N ILE A 161 4.20 4.57 11.93
CA ILE A 161 3.08 4.47 10.99
C ILE A 161 3.65 4.43 9.58
N MET A 162 3.29 3.39 8.84
CA MET A 162 3.53 3.29 7.41
C MET A 162 2.24 3.61 6.66
N ASN A 163 2.32 4.56 5.74
CA ASN A 163 1.25 4.89 4.81
C ASN A 163 1.61 4.35 3.43
N PHE A 164 0.75 3.52 2.88
CA PHE A 164 0.89 2.97 1.54
C PHE A 164 -0.26 3.47 0.67
N VAL A 165 0.07 3.94 -0.53
CA VAL A 165 -0.91 4.40 -1.52
C VAL A 165 -0.76 3.59 -2.80
N ALA A 166 -1.78 2.77 -3.08
CA ALA A 166 -1.92 2.03 -4.33
C ALA A 166 -2.69 2.84 -5.38
N PRO A 167 -2.58 2.47 -6.67
CA PRO A 167 -3.46 2.99 -7.70
C PRO A 167 -4.94 2.80 -7.38
N LEU A 168 -5.78 3.62 -8.02
CA LEU A 168 -7.19 3.31 -8.17
C LEU A 168 -7.38 1.97 -8.90
N GLU A 169 -8.57 1.40 -8.78
CA GLU A 169 -8.87 0.06 -9.33
C GLU A 169 -8.03 -1.06 -8.70
N THR A 170 -7.57 -0.87 -7.45
CA THR A 170 -7.02 -1.95 -6.62
C THR A 170 -8.15 -2.73 -5.94
N ASN A 171 -8.02 -4.05 -5.84
CA ASN A 171 -8.97 -4.91 -5.15
C ASN A 171 -8.89 -4.69 -3.62
N LEU A 172 -9.90 -4.04 -3.05
CA LEU A 172 -9.96 -3.73 -1.63
C LEU A 172 -10.13 -4.98 -0.74
N GLU A 173 -10.89 -5.97 -1.22
CA GLU A 173 -11.12 -7.22 -0.51
C GLU A 173 -9.88 -8.11 -0.48
N ALA A 174 -8.96 -7.99 -1.45
CA ALA A 174 -7.66 -8.65 -1.40
C ALA A 174 -6.69 -7.94 -0.44
N GLY A 175 -6.80 -6.61 -0.28
CA GLY A 175 -5.88 -5.82 0.54
C GLY A 175 -4.45 -5.77 -0.02
N MET A 176 -3.55 -5.16 0.74
CA MET A 176 -2.13 -5.09 0.43
C MET A 176 -1.37 -6.22 1.14
N GLY A 177 -0.61 -7.02 0.39
CA GLY A 177 0.39 -7.94 0.96
C GLY A 177 1.71 -7.21 1.22
N LEU A 178 2.36 -7.49 2.35
CA LEU A 178 3.71 -7.02 2.67
C LEU A 178 4.56 -8.17 3.22
N GLN A 179 5.67 -8.45 2.54
CA GLN A 179 6.66 -9.43 2.96
C GLN A 179 8.03 -8.78 3.07
N ILE A 180 8.71 -8.95 4.20
CA ILE A 180 10.10 -8.49 4.38
C ILE A 180 11.03 -9.67 4.18
N ASP A 181 11.97 -9.57 3.25
CA ASP A 181 12.86 -10.64 2.82
C ASP A 181 12.11 -11.96 2.57
N ALA A 182 12.47 -13.04 3.28
CA ALA A 182 11.78 -14.34 3.25
C ALA A 182 10.82 -14.54 4.43
N GLY A 183 10.43 -13.46 5.10
CA GLY A 183 9.55 -13.47 6.26
C GLY A 183 8.10 -13.80 5.91
N LYS A 184 7.22 -13.70 6.91
CA LYS A 184 5.78 -13.87 6.73
C LYS A 184 5.22 -12.76 5.82
N ASN A 185 4.37 -13.14 4.88
CA ASN A 185 3.56 -12.17 4.12
C ASN A 185 2.36 -11.75 4.97
N ASN A 186 2.38 -10.52 5.47
CA ASN A 186 1.28 -9.92 6.23
C ASN A 186 0.30 -9.24 5.27
N ARG A 187 -0.98 -9.23 5.63
CA ARG A 187 -2.04 -8.63 4.83
C ARG A 187 -2.64 -7.44 5.56
N TYR A 188 -2.71 -6.30 4.87
CA TYR A 188 -3.23 -5.04 5.40
C TYR A 188 -4.43 -4.55 4.59
N PRO A 189 -5.56 -4.21 5.23
CA PRO A 189 -6.72 -3.71 4.50
C PRO A 189 -6.45 -2.29 3.97
N PHE A 190 -7.10 -1.96 2.85
CA PHE A 190 -7.26 -0.57 2.44
C PHE A 190 -8.40 0.04 3.25
N MET A 191 -8.17 1.23 3.80
CA MET A 191 -9.14 1.91 4.66
C MET A 191 -10.03 2.88 3.89
N VAL A 192 -9.48 3.50 2.84
CA VAL A 192 -10.18 4.51 2.03
C VAL A 192 -9.50 4.64 0.67
N CYS A 193 -10.27 4.92 -0.37
CA CYS A 193 -9.74 5.39 -1.64
C CYS A 193 -10.13 6.86 -1.83
N ALA A 194 -9.19 7.65 -2.35
CA ALA A 194 -9.32 9.06 -2.64
C ALA A 194 -8.68 9.34 -4.01
N PRO A 195 -8.76 10.56 -4.57
CA PRO A 195 -8.15 10.87 -5.87
C PRO A 195 -6.65 10.56 -5.97
N ILE A 196 -5.95 10.54 -4.83
CA ILE A 196 -4.52 10.17 -4.74
C ILE A 196 -4.27 8.66 -4.86
N GLY A 197 -5.30 7.82 -4.67
CA GLY A 197 -5.18 6.36 -4.65
C GLY A 197 -5.89 5.70 -3.47
N CYS A 198 -5.73 4.39 -3.36
CA CYS A 198 -6.25 3.57 -2.27
C CYS A 198 -5.23 3.44 -1.14
N VAL A 199 -5.62 3.82 0.07
CA VAL A 199 -4.71 4.05 1.19
C VAL A 199 -4.82 2.93 2.22
N SER A 200 -3.67 2.36 2.60
CA SER A 200 -3.52 1.53 3.80
C SER A 200 -2.62 2.26 4.79
N ARG A 201 -3.09 2.44 6.04
CA ARG A 201 -2.24 2.94 7.14
C ARG A 201 -1.99 1.81 8.11
N ILE A 202 -0.72 1.57 8.35
CA ILE A 202 -0.24 0.37 9.01
C ILE A 202 0.51 0.83 10.26
N GLY A 203 0.01 0.42 11.42
CA GLY A 203 0.77 0.52 12.67
C GLY A 203 1.84 -0.54 12.66
N MET A 204 3.10 -0.15 12.46
CA MET A 204 4.22 -1.07 12.49
C MET A 204 4.51 -1.45 13.95
N SER A 205 4.52 -2.76 14.23
CA SER A 205 5.06 -3.26 15.49
C SER A 205 6.57 -2.97 15.58
N GLN A 206 7.13 -3.01 16.79
CA GLN A 206 8.58 -2.86 16.97
C GLN A 206 9.35 -3.93 16.17
N ALA A 207 8.85 -5.17 16.16
CA ALA A 207 9.47 -6.27 15.43
C ALA A 207 9.48 -6.05 13.90
N GLU A 208 8.42 -5.44 13.34
CA GLU A 208 8.37 -5.09 11.92
C GLU A 208 9.28 -3.92 11.59
N LEU A 209 9.29 -2.87 12.41
CA LEU A 209 10.20 -1.74 12.23
C LEU A 209 11.66 -2.22 12.27
N ASP A 210 11.99 -3.08 13.23
CA ASP A 210 13.33 -3.66 13.34
C ASP A 210 13.67 -4.58 12.15
N SER A 211 12.67 -5.27 11.59
CA SER A 211 12.85 -6.08 10.38
C SER A 211 13.09 -5.21 9.15
N PHE A 212 12.41 -4.07 9.03
CA PHE A 212 12.72 -3.06 8.00
C PHE A 212 14.14 -2.52 8.16
N LYS A 213 14.60 -2.27 9.39
CA LYS A 213 15.95 -1.75 9.66
C LYS A 213 17.07 -2.75 9.34
N ARG A 214 16.84 -4.05 9.52
CA ARG A 214 17.85 -5.10 9.27
C ARG A 214 17.74 -5.73 7.89
N GLY A 215 16.56 -5.69 7.28
CA GLY A 215 16.26 -6.39 6.04
C GLY A 215 16.93 -5.78 4.82
N SER A 216 16.87 -6.51 3.71
CA SER A 216 17.47 -6.08 2.44
C SER A 216 16.42 -5.56 1.47
N LYS A 217 15.26 -6.23 1.42
CA LYS A 217 14.15 -5.88 0.55
C LYS A 217 12.82 -6.22 1.22
N ALA A 218 11.78 -5.49 0.86
CA ALA A 218 10.41 -5.92 1.07
C ALA A 218 9.70 -6.04 -0.27
N THR A 219 8.63 -6.84 -0.31
CA THR A 219 7.78 -7.03 -1.47
C THR A 219 6.36 -6.66 -1.07
N VAL A 220 5.79 -5.72 -1.80
CA VAL A 220 4.36 -5.39 -1.73
C VAL A 220 3.63 -6.17 -2.80
N SER A 221 2.51 -6.79 -2.45
CA SER A 221 1.64 -7.50 -3.40
C SER A 221 0.28 -6.82 -3.52
N LEU A 222 -0.16 -6.56 -4.74
CA LEU A 222 -1.43 -5.90 -5.06
C LEU A 222 -2.20 -6.72 -6.09
N LEU A 223 -3.50 -6.82 -5.90
CA LEU A 223 -4.40 -7.42 -6.89
C LEU A 223 -5.23 -6.31 -7.55
N PRO A 224 -5.17 -6.14 -8.88
CA PRO A 224 -6.11 -5.26 -9.58
C PRO A 224 -7.57 -5.71 -9.40
N PHE A 225 -8.50 -4.77 -9.44
CA PHE A 225 -9.92 -5.05 -9.36
C PHE A 225 -10.37 -5.96 -10.52
N GLY A 226 -11.11 -7.02 -10.19
CA GLY A 226 -11.54 -8.03 -11.17
C GLY A 226 -10.46 -9.06 -11.55
N GLY A 227 -9.23 -8.94 -11.05
CA GLY A 227 -8.17 -9.91 -11.28
C GLY A 227 -8.22 -11.13 -10.36
N THR A 228 -7.46 -12.17 -10.71
CA THR A 228 -7.22 -13.37 -9.90
C THR A 228 -5.82 -13.37 -9.29
N MET A 229 -5.64 -14.05 -8.15
CA MET A 229 -4.34 -14.10 -7.45
C MET A 229 -3.28 -14.85 -8.26
N GLU A 230 -3.71 -15.79 -9.10
CA GLU A 230 -2.87 -16.65 -9.91
C GLU A 230 -2.31 -15.89 -11.13
N GLU A 231 -3.12 -15.05 -11.76
CA GLU A 231 -2.77 -14.44 -13.06
C GLU A 231 -2.39 -12.96 -12.94
N ASN A 232 -2.96 -12.23 -11.98
CA ASN A 232 -2.90 -10.76 -11.98
C ASN A 232 -2.21 -10.16 -10.76
N LEU A 233 -1.62 -10.98 -9.89
CA LEU A 233 -0.96 -10.48 -8.69
C LEU A 233 0.31 -9.69 -9.05
N VAL A 234 0.25 -8.38 -8.84
CA VAL A 234 1.37 -7.45 -9.03
C VAL A 234 2.26 -7.52 -7.80
N ARG A 235 3.57 -7.66 -8.00
CA ARG A 235 4.57 -7.61 -6.93
C ARG A 235 5.52 -6.44 -7.16
N LEU A 236 5.55 -5.51 -6.22
CA LEU A 236 6.42 -4.33 -6.26
C LEU A 236 7.55 -4.51 -5.25
N ASN A 237 8.78 -4.25 -5.67
CA ASN A 237 9.93 -4.27 -4.79
C ASN A 237 10.00 -2.94 -4.01
N VAL A 238 10.23 -3.07 -2.70
CA VAL A 238 10.55 -1.98 -1.79
C VAL A 238 12.00 -2.18 -1.35
N SER A 239 12.87 -1.26 -1.71
CA SER A 239 14.26 -1.33 -1.27
C SER A 239 14.36 -0.93 0.20
N LEU A 240 15.06 -1.71 1.02
CA LEU A 240 15.36 -1.35 2.41
C LEU A 240 16.74 -0.69 2.54
N SER A 241 17.46 -0.53 1.43
CA SER A 241 18.75 0.16 1.38
C SER A 241 18.60 1.62 1.80
N GLY A 242 19.21 1.98 2.92
CA GLY A 242 19.17 3.33 3.47
C GLY A 242 17.99 3.63 4.40
N PHE A 243 17.06 2.67 4.60
CA PHE A 243 15.90 2.85 5.48
C PHE A 243 16.31 3.26 6.90
N THR A 244 17.24 2.53 7.52
CA THR A 244 17.70 2.80 8.89
C THR A 244 18.27 4.20 9.05
N ALA A 245 19.18 4.59 8.14
CA ALA A 245 19.80 5.90 8.18
C ALA A 245 18.76 7.03 8.01
N GLY A 246 17.85 6.87 7.06
CA GLY A 246 16.80 7.86 6.82
C GLY A 246 15.76 7.93 7.95
N PHE A 247 15.38 6.80 8.54
CA PHE A 247 14.44 6.76 9.66
C PHE A 247 15.06 7.40 10.91
N ASP A 248 16.34 7.11 11.19
CA ASP A 248 17.03 7.68 12.33
C ASP A 248 17.27 9.20 12.16
N GLU A 249 17.48 9.68 10.93
CA GLU A 249 17.50 11.13 10.64
C GLU A 249 16.11 11.75 10.81
N LEU A 250 15.06 11.10 10.28
CA LEU A 250 13.69 11.56 10.41
C LEU A 250 13.28 11.76 11.87
N VAL A 251 13.61 10.81 12.75
CA VAL A 251 13.37 10.94 14.20
C VAL A 251 14.00 12.22 14.75
N LYS A 252 15.28 12.48 14.44
CA LYS A 252 15.99 13.68 14.90
C LYS A 252 15.36 14.97 14.35
N VAL A 253 14.98 14.98 13.08
CA VAL A 253 14.35 16.14 12.43
C VAL A 253 13.01 16.46 13.09
N LEU A 254 12.18 15.46 13.34
CA LEU A 254 10.87 15.65 13.98
C LEU A 254 10.99 16.02 15.47
N GLU A 255 12.02 15.55 16.16
CA GLU A 255 12.31 15.98 17.54
C GLU A 255 12.75 17.45 17.60
N ALA A 256 13.58 17.90 16.65
CA ALA A 256 14.05 19.28 16.59
C ALA A 256 12.95 20.29 16.19
N ALA A 257 11.87 19.83 15.54
CA ALA A 257 10.75 20.67 15.09
C ALA A 257 9.68 20.93 16.16
N LYS A 258 9.69 20.16 17.25
CA LYS A 258 8.78 20.34 18.41
C LYS A 258 9.13 21.64 19.12
#